data_AF-A0A8S9J774-F1
#
_entry.id   AF-A0A8S9J774-F1
#
_cell.length_a   1.000
_cell.length_b   1.000
_cell.length_c   1.000
_cell.angle_alpha   90.00
_cell.angle_beta   90.00
_cell.angle_gamma   90.00
#
_symmetry.space_group_name_H-M   'P 1'
#
loop_
_entity.id
_entity.type
_entity.pdbx_description
1 polymer ?
#
loop_
_entity_poly.entity_id
_entity_poly.type
_entity_poly.pdbx_seq_one_letter_code
_entity_poly.pdbx_strand_id
1 'polypeptide(L)'
;MSEKYQVKHLKSYCEKFLVTKLNPDNSLMTYAFAHQHNAKHVRDAALLQIIENMENVTKREEYMELVEKEPRLIVEIYEAYLSKQVNTAAGGTSTSKTC
;
A
#
# COMPACT_ATOMS: atom_id res chain seq x y z
N MET A 1 25.21 -12.13 -20.76
CA MET A 1 23.81 -11.63 -20.79
C MET A 1 22.80 -12.55 -20.06
N SER A 2 23.19 -13.30 -19.02
CA SER A 2 22.30 -14.27 -18.34
C SER A 2 21.91 -13.86 -16.91
N GLU A 3 22.84 -13.32 -16.11
CA GLU A 3 22.58 -12.96 -14.70
C GLU A 3 21.48 -11.90 -14.53
N LYS A 4 21.46 -10.87 -15.38
CA LYS A 4 20.47 -9.78 -15.30
C LYS A 4 19.03 -10.26 -15.55
N TYR A 5 18.83 -11.38 -16.26
CA TYR A 5 17.51 -11.97 -16.49
C TYR A 5 17.08 -12.90 -15.37
N GLN A 6 18.00 -13.71 -14.82
CA GLN A 6 17.72 -14.56 -13.67
C GLN A 6 17.29 -13.74 -12.45
N VAL A 7 17.98 -12.62 -12.19
CA VAL A 7 17.64 -11.71 -11.08
C VAL A 7 16.25 -11.08 -11.26
N LYS A 8 15.80 -10.80 -12.49
CA LYS A 8 14.45 -10.26 -12.76
C LYS A 8 13.34 -11.27 -12.46
N HIS A 9 13.54 -12.53 -12.85
CA HIS A 9 12.57 -13.60 -12.55
C HIS A 9 12.50 -13.87 -11.05
N LEU A 10 13.66 -13.91 -10.38
CA LEU A 10 13.71 -14.08 -8.94
C LEU A 10 13.02 -12.93 -8.20
N LYS A 11 13.31 -11.67 -8.57
CA LYS A 11 12.62 -10.50 -8.01
C LYS A 11 11.10 -10.61 -8.19
N SER A 12 10.64 -10.96 -9.39
CA SER A 12 9.21 -11.12 -9.67
C SER A 12 8.56 -12.24 -8.84
N TYR A 13 9.29 -13.33 -8.60
CA TYR A 13 8.82 -14.43 -7.75
C TYR A 13 8.73 -14.00 -6.27
N CYS A 14 9.77 -13.33 -5.76
CA CYS A 14 9.78 -12.79 -4.40
C CYS A 14 8.65 -11.77 -4.19
N GLU A 15 8.42 -10.88 -5.16
CA GLU A 15 7.32 -9.90 -5.09
C GLU A 15 5.97 -10.60 -4.99
N LYS A 16 5.70 -11.61 -5.83
CA LYS A 16 4.47 -12.40 -5.74
C LYS A 16 4.33 -13.10 -4.39
N PHE A 17 5.40 -13.70 -3.89
CA PHE A 17 5.40 -14.36 -2.60
C PHE A 17 5.09 -13.39 -1.45
N LEU A 18 5.73 -12.22 -1.42
CA LEU A 18 5.48 -11.19 -0.42
C LEU A 18 4.02 -10.73 -0.45
N VAL A 19 3.44 -10.52 -1.64
CA VAL A 19 2.02 -10.19 -1.78
C VAL A 19 1.12 -11.29 -1.18
N THR A 20 1.44 -12.58 -1.36
CA THR A 20 0.65 -13.67 -0.75
C THR A 20 0.76 -13.77 0.77
N LYS A 21 1.76 -13.12 1.38
CA LYS A 21 1.97 -13.09 2.83
C LYS A 21 1.57 -11.75 3.47
N LEU A 22 1.15 -10.80 2.64
CA LEU A 22 0.72 -9.48 3.07
C LEU A 22 -0.57 -9.61 3.87
N ASN A 23 -0.62 -8.92 5.00
CA ASN A 23 -1.78 -8.80 5.85
C ASN A 23 -1.80 -7.40 6.47
N PRO A 24 -2.88 -6.98 7.14
CA PRO A 24 -2.95 -5.65 7.75
C PRO A 24 -1.82 -5.40 8.76
N ASP A 25 -1.34 -6.43 9.46
CA ASP A 25 -0.32 -6.30 10.50
C ASP A 25 1.06 -5.97 9.95
N ASN A 26 1.46 -6.61 8.85
CA ASN A 26 2.77 -6.39 8.23
C ASN A 26 2.75 -5.36 7.09
N SER A 27 1.58 -4.77 6.80
CA SER A 27 1.37 -3.91 5.64
C SER A 27 2.26 -2.67 5.62
N LEU A 28 2.42 -1.97 6.76
CA LEU A 28 3.28 -0.78 6.88
C LEU A 28 4.76 -1.07 6.61
N MET A 29 5.31 -2.07 7.31
CA MET A 29 6.71 -2.45 7.13
C MET A 29 6.96 -2.97 5.71
N THR A 30 6.01 -3.72 5.15
CA THR A 30 6.10 -4.20 3.77
C THR A 30 6.05 -3.06 2.75
N TYR A 31 5.26 -2.01 3.02
CA TYR A 31 5.22 -0.80 2.20
C TYR A 31 6.56 -0.06 2.19
N ALA A 32 7.13 0.20 3.37
CA ALA A 32 8.44 0.85 3.51
C ALA A 32 9.56 0.04 2.83
N PHE A 33 9.59 -1.27 3.08
CA PHE A 33 10.53 -2.19 2.42
C PHE A 33 10.40 -2.15 0.89
N ALA A 34 9.18 -2.25 0.37
CA ALA A 34 8.94 -2.23 -1.06
C ALA A 34 9.30 -0.89 -1.71
N HIS A 35 9.13 0.21 -0.97
CA HIS A 35 9.58 1.53 -1.38
C HIS A 35 11.10 1.58 -1.54
N GLN A 36 11.84 1.12 -0.52
CA GLN A 36 13.31 1.09 -0.52
C GLN A 36 13.91 0.23 -1.65
N HIS A 37 13.26 -0.87 -2.01
CA HIS A 37 13.75 -1.83 -3.01
C HIS A 37 13.14 -1.64 -4.42
N ASN A 38 12.40 -0.55 -4.65
CA ASN A 38 11.67 -0.28 -5.89
C ASN A 38 10.87 -1.52 -6.35
N ALA A 39 10.16 -2.16 -5.41
CA ALA A 39 9.34 -3.34 -5.64
C ALA A 39 7.89 -2.91 -5.85
N LYS A 40 7.59 -2.34 -7.03
CA LYS A 40 6.34 -1.64 -7.31
C LYS A 40 5.10 -2.48 -7.00
N HIS A 41 5.07 -3.73 -7.42
CA HIS A 41 3.90 -4.59 -7.21
C HIS A 41 3.61 -4.84 -5.73
N VAL A 42 4.64 -5.05 -4.92
CA VAL A 42 4.50 -5.23 -3.46
C VAL A 42 4.08 -3.93 -2.80
N ARG A 43 4.67 -2.80 -3.22
CA ARG A 43 4.32 -1.47 -2.72
C ARG A 43 2.85 -1.16 -2.96
N ASP A 44 2.36 -1.37 -4.18
CA ASP A 44 0.97 -1.09 -4.56
C ASP A 44 0.00 -1.98 -3.76
N ALA A 45 0.30 -3.27 -3.60
CA ALA A 45 -0.51 -4.18 -2.80
C ALA A 45 -0.53 -3.81 -1.30
N ALA A 46 0.63 -3.48 -0.74
CA ALA A 46 0.76 -3.03 0.65
C ALA A 46 -0.01 -1.74 0.90
N LEU A 47 0.08 -0.78 -0.03
CA LEU A 47 -0.65 0.48 0.05
C LEU A 47 -2.16 0.27 0.05
N LEU A 48 -2.69 -0.63 -0.78
CA LEU A 48 -4.12 -0.96 -0.80
C LEU A 48 -4.58 -1.53 0.55
N GLN A 49 -3.83 -2.46 1.11
CA GLN A 49 -4.13 -3.03 2.43
C GLN A 49 -4.11 -1.97 3.54
N ILE A 50 -3.14 -1.04 3.52
CA ILE A 50 -3.08 0.09 4.45
C ILE A 50 -4.32 0.97 4.33
N ILE A 51 -4.66 1.38 3.11
CA ILE A 51 -5.79 2.27 2.84
C ILE A 51 -7.12 1.62 3.27
N GLU A 52 -7.28 0.31 3.07
CA GLU A 52 -8.47 -0.43 3.49
C GLU A 52 -8.59 -0.57 5.02
N ASN A 53 -7.47 -0.52 5.74
CA ASN A 53 -7.41 -0.70 7.19
C ASN A 53 -6.91 0.54 7.93
N MET A 54 -6.99 1.73 7.31
CA MET A 54 -6.28 2.93 7.73
C MET A 54 -6.57 3.31 9.19
N GLU A 55 -7.82 3.16 9.64
CA GLU A 55 -8.21 3.45 11.02
C GLU A 55 -7.50 2.57 12.06
N ASN A 56 -7.24 1.31 11.72
CA ASN A 56 -6.53 0.37 12.58
C ASN A 56 -5.02 0.59 12.49
N VAL A 57 -4.53 0.91 11.30
CA VAL A 57 -3.10 1.11 11.02
C VAL A 57 -2.54 2.33 11.78
N THR A 58 -3.27 3.45 11.83
CA THR A 58 -2.80 4.68 12.51
C THR A 58 -2.69 4.57 14.02
N LYS A 59 -3.30 3.56 14.63
CA LYS A 59 -3.26 3.29 16.07
C LYS A 59 -2.04 2.45 16.49
N ARG A 60 -1.27 1.94 15.53
CA ARG A 60 -0.16 1.02 15.76
C ARG A 60 1.15 1.75 16.06
N GLU A 61 2.05 1.09 16.79
CA GLU A 61 3.36 1.63 17.11
C GLU A 61 4.24 1.74 15.86
N GLU A 62 4.15 0.75 14.95
CA GLU A 62 4.90 0.73 13.69
C GLU A 62 4.55 1.93 12.80
N TYR A 63 3.34 2.47 12.93
CA TYR A 63 2.94 3.68 12.25
C TYR A 63 3.70 4.89 12.82
N MET A 64 3.79 5.01 14.15
CA MET A 64 4.53 6.11 14.79
C MET A 64 6.02 6.04 14.47
N GLU A 65 6.59 4.83 14.48
CA GLU A 65 7.98 4.64 14.04
C GLU A 65 8.19 5.10 12.59
N LEU A 66 7.24 4.79 11.70
CA LEU A 66 7.33 5.18 10.29
C LEU A 66 7.17 6.70 10.12
N VAL A 67 6.33 7.35 10.92
CA VAL A 67 6.19 8.83 10.96
C VAL A 67 7.53 9.47 11.32
N GLU A 68 8.25 8.92 12.30
CA GLU A 68 9.54 9.45 12.73
C GLU A 68 10.66 9.19 11.72
N LYS A 69 10.74 7.97 11.19
CA LYS A 69 11.83 7.54 10.29
C LYS A 69 11.66 8.06 8.86
N GLU A 70 10.44 7.97 8.32
CA GLU A 70 10.16 8.23 6.90
C GLU A 70 8.83 8.98 6.71
N PRO A 71 8.72 10.25 7.17
CA PRO A 71 7.47 11.02 7.12
C PRO A 71 6.93 11.21 5.70
N ARG A 72 7.78 11.15 4.67
CA ARG A 72 7.36 11.22 3.26
C ARG A 72 6.45 10.06 2.86
N LEU A 73 6.71 8.86 3.37
CA LEU A 73 5.88 7.69 3.09
C LEU A 73 4.47 7.84 3.69
N ILE A 74 4.37 8.50 4.84
CA ILE A 74 3.09 8.80 5.48
C ILE A 74 2.28 9.79 4.63
N VAL A 75 2.93 10.83 4.09
CA VAL A 75 2.27 11.78 3.18
C VAL A 75 1.72 11.05 1.96
N GLU A 76 2.51 10.19 1.31
CA GLU A 76 2.04 9.41 0.15
C GLU A 76 0.85 8.50 0.49
N ILE A 77 0.87 7.86 1.66
CA ILE A 77 -0.26 7.03 2.13
C ILE A 77 -1.53 7.88 2.26
N TYR A 78 -1.45 9.06 2.87
CA TYR A 78 -2.61 9.94 3.02
C TYR A 78 -3.08 10.53 1.69
N GLU A 79 -2.18 10.91 0.80
CA GLU A 79 -2.54 11.37 -0.55
C GLU A 79 -3.33 10.29 -1.30
N ALA A 80 -2.87 9.04 -1.23
CA ALA A 80 -3.54 7.90 -1.85
C ALA A 80 -4.90 7.58 -1.16
N TYR A 81 -4.95 7.64 0.17
CA TYR A 81 -6.18 7.43 0.95
C TYR A 81 -7.26 8.47 0.60
N LEU A 82 -6.90 9.76 0.59
CA LEU A 82 -7.80 10.86 0.24
C LEU A 82 -8.25 10.76 -1.22
N SER A 83 -7.34 10.42 -2.15
CA SER A 83 -7.68 10.23 -3.56
C SER A 83 -8.72 9.12 -3.75
N LYS A 84 -8.62 8.00 -3.01
CA LYS A 84 -9.63 6.92 -3.04
C LYS A 84 -11.00 7.39 -2.54
N GLN A 85 -11.02 8.20 -1.47
CA GLN A 85 -12.26 8.72 -0.88
C GLN A 85 -12.99 9.67 -1.83
N VAL A 86 -12.27 10.57 -2.50
CA VAL A 86 -12.84 11.52 -3.48
C VAL A 86 -13.50 10.78 -4.64
N ASN A 87 -12.85 9.72 -5.15
CA ASN A 87 -13.41 8.89 -6.22
C ASN A 87 -14.67 8.12 -5.78
N THR A 88 -14.73 7.71 -4.52
CA THR A 88 -15.88 7.00 -3.96
C THR A 88 -17.08 7.94 -3.76
N ALA A 89 -16.83 9.18 -3.32
CA ALA A 89 -17.88 10.19 -3.16
C ALA A 89 -18.48 10.66 -4.50
N ALA A 90 -17.68 10.69 -5.58
CA ALA A 90 -18.14 11.06 -6.92
C ALA A 90 -19.05 10.00 -7.58
N GLY A 91 -19.00 8.73 -7.15
CA GLY A 91 -19.86 7.65 -7.64
C GLY A 91 -21.19 7.49 -6.89
N GLY A 92 -21.40 8.26 -5.82
CA GLY A 92 -22.50 8.10 -4.88
C GLY A 92 -23.65 9.10 -5.01
N THR A 93 -24.05 9.51 -6.22
CA THR A 93 -25.35 10.17 -6.44
C THR A 93 -26.01 9.68 -7.73
N SER A 94 -26.74 8.57 -7.64
CA SER A 94 -27.72 8.18 -8.67
C SER A 94 -28.95 7.58 -8.01
N THR A 95 -30.00 8.40 -7.99
CA THR A 95 -31.42 8.09 -7.79
C THR A 95 -31.92 7.67 -6.41
N SER A 96 -32.29 8.69 -5.63
CA SER A 96 -33.60 8.68 -4.95
C SER A 96 -34.69 8.21 -5.92
N LYS A 97 -35.41 7.15 -5.57
CA LYS A 97 -36.74 6.91 -6.12
C LYS A 97 -37.74 7.63 -5.22
N THR A 98 -38.24 8.76 -5.71
CA THR A 98 -39.52 9.33 -5.31
C THR A 98 -40.51 9.01 -6.44
N CYS A 99 -41.56 8.28 -6.08
CA CYS A 99 -42.91 8.18 -6.67
C CYS A 99 -43.48 6.79 -6.36
#